data_AF-A0A7X6TXX5-F1
#
_entry.id   AF-A0A7X6TXX5-F1
#
_cell.length_a   1.000
_cell.length_b   1.000
_cell.length_c   1.000
_cell.angle_alpha   90.00
_cell.angle_beta   90.00
_cell.angle_gamma   90.00
#
_symmetry.space_group_name_H-M   'P 1'
#
loop_
_entity.id
_entity.type
_entity.pdbx_description
1 polymer ?
#
loop_
_entity_poly.entity_id
_entity_poly.type
_entity_poly.pdbx_seq_one_letter_code
_entity_poly.pdbx_strand_id
1 'polypeptide(L)' 'MSRKCAYCDKGVVSGVSYSHSHRQNKRTWAPNLMKVRAIVNGTPK' A
#
# COMPACT_ATOMS: atom_id res chain seq x y z
N MET A 1 10.04 -6.29 -5.60
CA MET A 1 9.18 -5.19 -6.12
C MET A 1 8.44 -4.58 -4.94
N SER A 2 8.76 -3.35 -4.56
CA SER A 2 8.09 -2.65 -3.46
C SER A 2 6.58 -2.58 -3.73
N ARG A 3 5.73 -2.95 -2.77
CA ARG A 3 4.27 -2.77 -2.85
C ARG A 3 3.93 -1.28 -2.66
N LYS A 4 4.51 -0.43 -3.50
CA LYS A 4 4.34 1.02 -3.51
C LYS A 4 3.90 1.48 -4.88
N CYS A 5 2.86 2.31 -4.91
CA CYS A 5 2.38 2.98 -6.11
C CYS A 5 3.43 3.99 -6.59
N ALA A 6 3.91 3.88 -7.83
CA ALA A 6 4.88 4.85 -8.38
C ALA A 6 4.27 6.23 -8.68
N TYR A 7 2.96 6.30 -8.90
CA TYR A 7 2.25 7.55 -9.21
C TYR A 7 1.78 8.30 -7.95
N CYS A 8 1.35 7.55 -6.94
CA CYS A 8 0.60 8.07 -5.80
C CYS A 8 1.26 7.74 -4.46
N ASP A 9 2.45 7.15 -4.48
CA ASP A 9 3.28 6.76 -3.33
C ASP A 9 2.60 5.92 -2.25
N LYS A 10 1.38 5.43 -2.50
CA LYS A 10 0.66 4.51 -1.60
C LYS A 10 1.50 3.26 -1.37
N GLY A 11 1.96 3.07 -0.14
CA GLY A 11 2.77 1.93 0.29
C GLY A 11 2.12 1.17 1.44
N VAL A 12 2.78 0.09 1.88
CA VAL A 12 2.37 -0.66 3.08
C VAL A 12 2.61 0.20 4.32
N VAL A 13 1.60 0.33 5.17
CA VAL A 13 1.69 1.01 6.46
C VAL A 13 1.73 -0.03 7.56
N SER A 14 2.67 0.11 8.50
CA SER A 14 2.76 -0.69 9.71
C SER A 14 2.10 0.02 10.89
N GLY A 15 1.47 -0.74 11.77
CA GLY A 15 0.96 -0.23 13.03
C GLY A 15 0.31 -1.33 13.86
N VAL A 16 -0.69 -0.96 14.65
CA VAL A 16 -1.34 -1.83 15.63
C VAL A 16 -2.85 -1.64 15.64
N SER A 17 -3.57 -2.74 15.80
CA SER A 17 -5.01 -2.73 16.05
C SER A 17 -5.25 -3.00 17.53
N TYR A 18 -6.18 -2.26 18.13
CA TYR A 18 -6.59 -2.44 19.52
C TYR A 18 -7.98 -3.10 19.57
N SER A 19 -8.15 -4.07 20.46
CA SER A 19 -9.48 -4.63 20.77
C SER A 19 -10.25 -3.72 21.73
N HIS A 20 -11.52 -4.08 21.99
CA HIS A 20 -12.34 -3.42 23.02
C HIS A 20 -11.68 -3.40 24.41
N SER A 21 -10.94 -4.45 24.76
CA SER A 21 -10.15 -4.55 26.01
C SER A 21 -8.74 -3.97 25.90
N HIS A 22 -8.46 -3.16 24.87
CA HIS A 22 -7.14 -2.56 24.60
C HIS A 22 -6.00 -3.57 24.41
N ARG A 23 -6.32 -4.80 23.94
CA ARG A 23 -5.30 -5.79 23.58
C ARG A 23 -4.67 -5.39 22.25
N GLN A 24 -3.38 -5.12 22.29
CA GLN A 24 -2.61 -4.68 21.13
C GLN A 24 -2.23 -5.87 20.24
N ASN A 25 -2.55 -5.80 18.94
CA ASN A 25 -2.09 -6.73 17.92
C ASN A 25 -1.36 -5.98 16.80
N LYS A 26 -0.16 -6.44 16.43
CA LYS A 26 0.65 -5.84 15.36
C LYS A 26 0.01 -6.15 14.01
N ARG A 27 -0.20 -5.13 13.19
CA ARG A 27 -0.84 -5.27 11.87
C ARG A 27 -0.12 -4.44 10.82
N THR A 28 -0.08 -4.96 9.61
CA THR A 28 0.33 -4.22 8.42
C THR A 28 -0.87 -4.05 7.48
N TRP A 29 -1.12 -2.83 7.03
CA TRP A 29 -2.14 -2.51 6.04
C TRP A 29 -1.48 -2.33 4.67
N ALA A 30 -1.77 -3.25 3.75
CA ALA A 30 -1.33 -3.14 2.38
C ALA A 30 -2.42 -2.44 1.54
N PRO A 31 -2.05 -1.49 0.67
CA PRO A 31 -3.00 -0.90 -0.27
C PRO A 31 -3.36 -1.91 -1.37
N ASN A 32 -4.60 -1.84 -1.86
CA ASN A 32 -5.03 -2.58 -3.03
C ASN A 32 -4.46 -1.93 -4.30
N LEU A 33 -3.25 -2.32 -4.69
CA LEU A 33 -2.57 -1.82 -5.89
C LEU A 33 -2.90 -2.71 -7.08
N MET A 34 -3.43 -2.10 -8.15
CA MET A 34 -3.65 -2.76 -9.43
C MET A 34 -2.49 -2.47 -10.38
N LYS A 35 -2.04 -3.48 -11.13
CA LYS A 35 -1.05 -3.30 -12.20
C LYS A 35 -1.77 -2.73 -13.41
N VAL A 36 -1.31 -1.57 -13.88
CA VAL A 36 -1.80 -0.92 -15.09
C VAL A 36 -0.61 -0.65 -16.01
N ARG A 37 -0.83 -0.71 -17.32
CA ARG A 37 0.13 -0.21 -18.31
C ARG A 37 -0.15 1.26 -18.49
N ALA A 38 0.71 2.12 -17.96
CA ALA A 38 0.53 3.56 -18.05
C ALA A 38 1.36 4.09 -19.21
N ILE A 39 0.77 4.92 -20.07
CA ILE A 39 1.55 5.68 -21.05
C ILE A 39 2.09 6.90 -20.32
N VAL A 40 3.38 6.88 -19.99
CA VAL A 40 4.05 8.02 -19.35
C VAL A 40 4.96 8.64 -20.41
N ASN A 41 4.73 9.92 -20.74
CA ASN A 41 5.49 10.64 -21.76
C ASN A 41 5.57 9.91 -23.13
N GLY A 42 4.45 9.38 -23.61
CA GLY A 42 4.35 8.73 -24.92
C GLY A 42 4.96 7.33 -25.02
N THR A 43 5.58 6.80 -23.95
CA THR A 43 6.15 5.46 -23.93
C THR A 43 5.36 4.58 -22.94
N PRO A 44 4.95 3.35 -23.31
CA PRO A 44 4.25 2.47 -22.39
C PRO A 44 5.19 1.98 -21.27
N LYS A 45 4.79 2.17 -20.02
CA LYS A 45 5.53 1.81 -18.80
C LYS A 45 4.67 0.97 -17.85
#